data_AF-A0A6B3FHH2-F1
#
_entry.id   AF-A0A6B3FHH2-F1
#
_cell.length_a   1.000
_cell.length_b   1.000
_cell.length_c   1.000
_cell.angle_alpha   90.00
_cell.angle_beta   90.00
_cell.angle_gamma   90.00
#
_symmetry.space_group_name_H-M   'P 1'
#
loop_
_entity.id
_entity.type
_entity.pdbx_description
1 polymer ?
#
loop_
_entity_poly.entity_id
_entity_poly.type
_entity_poly.pdbx_seq_one_letter_code
_entity_poly.pdbx_strand_id
1 'polypeptide(L)' 'DMRGVPATLDPGERAHGLLRWKLGTGGQVVETLGEWEKPLPGTANHTLYRAFQAYLARRR' A
#
# COMPACT_ATOMS: atom_id res chain seq x y z
N ASP A 1 7.13 -13.96 9.99
CA ASP A 1 6.74 -12.93 9.01
C ASP A 1 7.84 -11.88 8.92
N MET A 2 8.30 -11.55 7.71
CA MET A 2 9.37 -10.58 7.45
C MET A 2 8.85 -9.15 7.19
N ARG A 3 7.54 -8.89 7.35
CA ARG A 3 6.88 -7.63 6.97
C ARG A 3 6.90 -7.39 5.45
N GLY A 4 6.41 -6.23 5.03
CA GLY A 4 6.18 -5.86 3.62
C GLY A 4 7.39 -5.96 2.70
N VAL A 5 7.11 -6.11 1.40
CA VAL A 5 8.08 -6.16 0.31
C VAL A 5 7.93 -4.91 -0.57
N PRO A 6 8.94 -4.56 -1.38
CA PRO A 6 8.80 -3.50 -2.37
C PRO A 6 7.68 -3.82 -3.36
N ALA A 7 6.99 -2.79 -3.85
CA ALA A 7 5.92 -2.93 -4.84
C ALA A 7 6.43 -3.24 -6.27
N THR A 8 7.73 -3.47 -6.43
CA THR A 8 8.41 -3.65 -7.71
C THR A 8 9.48 -4.74 -7.61
N LEU A 9 9.72 -5.41 -8.73
CA LEU A 9 10.80 -6.40 -8.90
C LEU A 9 12.01 -5.82 -9.62
N ASP A 10 12.00 -4.52 -9.97
CA ASP A 10 13.05 -3.87 -10.76
C ASP A 10 14.42 -3.96 -10.06
N PRO A 11 15.44 -4.57 -10.70
CA PRO A 11 16.81 -4.61 -10.17
C PRO A 11 17.49 -3.24 -10.02
N GLY A 12 17.04 -2.22 -10.75
CA GLY A 12 17.56 -0.85 -10.67
C GLY A 12 17.09 -0.09 -9.43
N GLU A 13 16.03 -0.56 -8.77
CA GLU A 13 15.47 0.08 -7.59
C GLU A 13 16.25 -0.25 -6.32
N ARG A 14 16.49 0.76 -5.47
CA ARG A 14 17.24 0.58 -4.20
C ARG A 14 16.65 -0.54 -3.33
N ALA A 15 15.33 -0.72 -3.40
CA ALA A 15 14.60 -1.68 -2.60
C ALA A 15 14.82 -3.15 -3.04
N HIS A 16 15.38 -3.39 -4.23
CA HIS A 16 15.61 -4.74 -4.78
C HIS A 16 16.52 -5.60 -3.89
N GLY A 17 17.52 -5.01 -3.24
CA GLY A 17 18.41 -5.73 -2.32
C GLY A 17 17.67 -6.36 -1.14
N LEU A 18 16.67 -5.65 -0.57
CA LEU A 18 15.84 -6.17 0.52
C LEU A 18 14.97 -7.34 0.03
N LEU A 19 14.39 -7.24 -1.16
CA LEU A 19 13.61 -8.32 -1.77
C LEU A 19 14.47 -9.58 -1.96
N ARG A 20 15.69 -9.44 -2.48
CA ARG A 20 16.65 -10.54 -2.67
C ARG A 20 17.05 -11.20 -1.35
N TRP A 21 17.29 -10.41 -0.30
CA TRP A 21 17.59 -10.93 1.03
C TRP A 21 16.43 -11.78 1.57
N LYS A 22 15.19 -11.30 1.45
CA LYS A 22 13.99 -12.03 1.89
C LYS A 22 13.78 -13.32 1.11
N LEU A 23 13.96 -13.30 -0.22
CA LEU A 23 13.84 -14.49 -1.04
C LEU A 23 14.90 -15.55 -0.67
N GLY A 24 16.10 -15.09 -0.30
CA GLY A 24 17.20 -15.96 0.14
C GLY A 24 16.91 -16.79 1.39
N THR A 25 15.92 -16.42 2.20
CA THR A 25 15.49 -17.21 3.36
C THR A 25 14.45 -18.27 3.01
N GLY A 26 14.12 -18.46 1.72
CA GLY A 26 13.02 -19.32 1.27
C GLY A 26 11.63 -18.72 1.52
N GLY A 27 11.55 -17.41 1.80
CA GLY A 27 10.29 -16.73 2.04
C GLY A 27 9.42 -16.60 0.78
N GLN A 28 8.11 -16.53 0.97
CA GLN A 28 7.13 -16.29 -0.09
C GLN A 28 6.46 -14.93 0.09
N VAL A 29 6.08 -14.33 -1.04
CA VAL A 29 5.27 -13.10 -1.05
C VAL A 29 3.80 -13.50 -0.91
N VAL A 30 3.10 -12.83 -0.01
CA VAL A 30 1.66 -12.95 0.16
C VAL A 30 1.06 -11.56 -0.03
N GLU A 31 0.14 -11.45 -0.98
CA GLU A 31 -0.65 -10.24 -1.19
C GLU A 31 -1.80 -10.20 -0.18
N THR A 32 -1.93 -9.10 0.54
CA THR A 32 -3.06 -8.86 1.43
C THR A 32 -4.17 -8.14 0.67
N LEU A 33 -5.36 -8.09 1.25
CA LEU A 33 -6.51 -7.38 0.66
C LEU A 33 -6.33 -5.85 0.60
N GLY A 34 -5.17 -5.34 1.03
CA GLY A 34 -4.83 -3.93 1.03
C GLY A 34 -5.41 -3.19 2.24
N GLU A 35 -5.55 -1.89 2.08
CA GLU A 35 -6.08 -0.99 3.10
C GLU A 35 -7.54 -0.65 2.78
N TRP A 36 -8.34 -0.52 3.83
CA TRP A 36 -9.74 -0.15 3.75
C TRP A 36 -10.06 0.95 4.74
N GLU A 37 -10.92 1.86 4.31
CA GLU A 37 -11.29 3.05 5.06
C GLU A 37 -12.79 3.01 5.39
N LYS A 38 -13.13 3.42 6.63
CA LYS A 38 -14.51 3.68 7.04
C LYS A 38 -14.61 5.13 7.50
N PRO A 39 -15.45 5.97 6.86
CA PRO A 39 -15.58 7.36 7.27
C PRO A 39 -16.16 7.44 8.69
N LEU A 40 -15.66 8.39 9.48
CA LEU A 40 -16.22 8.68 10.78
C LEU A 40 -17.66 9.20 10.65
N PRO A 41 -18.56 8.89 11.59
CA PRO A 41 -19.93 9.38 11.55
C PRO A 41 -20.00 10.92 11.54
N GLY A 42 -21.12 11.44 11.04
CA GLY A 42 -21.40 12.88 11.01
C GLY A 42 -21.26 13.51 9.62
N THR A 43 -22.08 14.52 9.37
CA THR A 43 -22.19 15.18 8.06
C THR A 43 -20.88 15.86 7.64
N ALA A 44 -20.16 16.47 8.57
CA ALA A 44 -18.86 17.11 8.33
C ALA A 44 -17.82 16.06 7.88
N ASN A 45 -17.68 14.95 8.61
CA ASN A 45 -16.72 13.89 8.29
C ASN A 45 -17.02 13.23 6.94
N HIS A 46 -18.30 12.98 6.63
CA HIS A 46 -18.70 12.45 5.33
C HIS A 46 -18.41 13.41 4.18
N THR A 47 -18.62 14.71 4.39
CA THR A 47 -18.31 15.73 3.38
C THR A 47 -16.81 15.78 3.11
N LEU A 48 -15.99 15.78 4.16
CA LEU A 48 -14.52 15.77 4.05
C LEU A 48 -14.03 14.49 3.36
N TYR A 49 -14.57 13.33 3.73
CA TYR A 49 -14.23 12.06 3.08
C TYR A 49 -14.52 12.10 1.57
N ARG A 50 -15.70 12.61 1.16
CA ARG A 50 -16.05 12.75 -0.26
C ARG A 50 -15.13 13.72 -1.00
N ALA A 51 -14.79 14.85 -0.39
CA ALA A 51 -13.87 15.82 -0.98
C ALA A 51 -12.47 15.23 -1.16
N PHE A 52 -11.98 14.48 -0.17
CA PHE A 52 -10.71 13.76 -0.22
C PHE A 52 -10.69 12.71 -1.33
N GLN A 53 -11.73 11.88 -1.41
CA GLN A 53 -11.86 10.88 -2.48
C GLN A 53 -11.91 11.52 -3.87
N ALA A 54 -12.64 12.63 -4.04
CA ALA A 54 -12.68 13.38 -5.29
C ALA A 54 -11.32 14.01 -5.66
N TYR A 55 -10.51 14.40 -4.68
CA TYR A 55 -9.15 14.87 -4.90
C TYR A 55 -8.23 13.72 -5.35
N LEU A 56 -8.23 12.59 -4.64
CA LEU A 56 -7.43 11.42 -5.00
C LEU A 56 -7.74 10.90 -6.39
N ALA A 57 -9.02 10.86 -6.77
CA ALA A 57 -9.47 10.43 -8.09
C ALA A 57 -8.98 11.32 -9.25
N ARG A 58 -8.63 12.59 -8.97
CA ARG A 58 -8.06 13.52 -9.98
C ARG A 58 -6.54 13.41 -10.09
N ARG A 59 -5.86 12.96 -9.02
CA ARG A 59 -4.40 12.83 -8.97
C ARG A 59 -3.93 11.53 -9.61
N ARG A 60 -4.78 10.50 -9.58
CA ARG A 60 -4.51 9.17 -10.14
C ARG A 60 -4.70 9.16 -11.64
#